data_AF-X1QMG6-F1
#
_entry.id   AF-X1QMG6-F1
#
_cell.length_a   1.000
_cell.length_b   1.000
_cell.length_c   1.000
_cell.angle_alpha   90.00
_cell.angle_beta   90.00
_cell.angle_gamma   90.00
#
_symmetry.space_group_name_H-M   'P 1'
#
loop_
_entity.id
_entity.type
_entity.pdbx_description
1 polymer ?
#
loop_
_entity_poly.entity_id
_entity_poly.type
_entity_poly.pdbx_seq_one_letter_code
_entity_poly.pdbx_strand_id
1 'polypeptide(L)' 'AMFSTKDNKDETGMKLYGVVGKLDESPVVQLRVGVYGYFYPVPWGDVFDGYLMGAEDWLEKKEVLEVDELHSDIGG' A
#
# COMPACT_ATOMS: atom_id res chain seq x y z
N ALA A 1 4.18 -0.77 -6.24
CA ALA A 1 5.25 -0.19 -5.41
C ALA A 1 5.78 -1.27 -4.46
N MET A 2 7.01 -1.15 -3.96
CA MET A 2 7.53 -2.07 -2.96
C MET A 2 8.50 -1.31 -2.04
N PHE A 3 8.33 -1.46 -0.73
CA PHE A 3 9.27 -0.93 0.24
C PHE A 3 10.54 -1.79 0.30
N SER A 4 11.71 -1.17 0.35
CA SER A 4 12.99 -1.89 0.48
C SER A 4 13.36 -2.13 1.94
N THR A 5 14.15 -3.15 2.22
CA THR A 5 14.67 -3.46 3.56
C THR A 5 15.67 -2.43 4.10
N LYS A 6 16.14 -1.48 3.28
CA LYS A 6 17.18 -0.49 3.66
C LYS A 6 16.66 0.75 4.39
N ASP A 7 15.35 0.98 4.44
CA ASP A 7 14.76 2.21 5.00
C ASP A 7 14.60 2.17 6.55
N ASN A 8 15.03 1.09 7.21
CA ASN A 8 14.60 0.76 8.58
C ASN A 8 15.61 1.10 9.70
N LYS A 9 16.54 2.06 9.52
CA LYS A 9 17.61 2.29 10.51
C LYS A 9 17.52 3.69 11.16
N ASP A 10 17.10 3.68 12.43
CA ASP A 10 17.07 4.78 13.43
C ASP A 10 15.87 5.77 13.45
N GLU A 11 14.64 5.25 13.48
CA GLU A 11 13.46 6.09 13.74
C GLU A 11 12.64 5.58 14.95
N THR A 12 12.71 6.32 16.06
CA THR A 12 12.03 6.03 17.35
C THR A 12 10.64 6.68 17.47
N GLY A 13 10.10 7.25 16.39
CA GLY A 13 8.81 7.94 16.37
C GLY A 13 7.82 7.28 15.41
N MET A 14 6.53 7.58 15.60
CA MET A 14 5.50 7.22 14.64
C MET A 14 5.70 8.02 13.35
N LYS A 15 5.87 7.33 12.22
CA LYS A 15 6.04 7.93 10.91
C LYS A 15 5.16 7.27 9.87
N LEU A 16 4.70 8.06 8.91
CA LEU A 16 4.03 7.59 7.71
C LEU A 16 5.06 7.53 6.59
N TYR A 17 5.06 6.45 5.83
CA TYR A 17 5.88 6.26 4.64
C TYR A 17 4.97 5.96 3.45
N GLY A 18 5.36 6.46 2.28
CA GLY A 18 4.67 6.19 1.03
C GLY A 18 5.66 5.90 -0.10
N VAL A 19 5.35 4.92 -0.94
CA VAL A 19 6.08 4.66 -2.18
C VAL A 19 5.10 4.72 -3.34
N VAL A 20 5.49 5.41 -4.39
CA VAL A 20 4.78 5.45 -5.67
C VAL A 20 5.56 4.61 -6.68
N GLY A 21 4.88 3.70 -7.37
CA GLY A 21 5.46 2.89 -8.45
C GLY A 21 4.57 2.88 -9.68
N LYS A 22 5.00 2.17 -10.74
CA LYS A 22 4.29 2.08 -12.03
C LYS A 22 3.99 3.45 -12.65
N LEU A 23 4.99 4.33 -12.67
CA LEU A 23 4.85 5.71 -13.17
C LEU A 23 4.65 5.81 -14.69
N ASP A 24 4.95 4.72 -15.40
CA ASP A 24 4.74 4.51 -16.83
C ASP A 24 3.30 4.06 -17.17
N GLU A 25 2.54 3.62 -16.18
CA GLU A 25 1.14 3.17 -16.29
C GLU A 25 0.25 3.99 -15.34
N SER A 26 -0.87 3.40 -14.88
CA SER A 26 -1.62 3.88 -13.72
C SER A 26 -0.71 3.83 -12.48
N PRO A 27 -0.30 4.98 -11.92
CA PRO A 27 0.59 5.02 -10.76
C PRO A 27 -0.03 4.28 -9.59
N VAL A 28 0.76 3.52 -8.86
CA VAL A 28 0.30 2.78 -7.68
C VAL A 28 0.98 3.32 -6.44
N VAL A 29 0.19 3.78 -5.48
CA VAL A 29 0.63 4.26 -4.18
C VAL A 29 0.51 3.14 -3.16
N GLN A 30 1.55 2.96 -2.34
CA GLN A 30 1.52 2.07 -1.19
C GLN A 30 1.95 2.87 0.04
N LEU A 31 1.09 2.91 1.06
CA LEU A 31 1.36 3.58 2.33
C LEU A 31 1.59 2.58 3.45
N ARG A 32 2.39 2.96 4.44
CA ARG A 32 2.56 2.24 5.70
C ARG A 32 2.84 3.20 6.84
N VAL A 33 2.35 2.88 8.03
CA VAL A 33 2.82 3.50 9.26
C VAL A 33 3.94 2.66 9.86
N GLY A 34 4.96 3.30 10.41
CA GLY A 34 6.04 2.66 11.15
C GLY A 34 6.16 3.21 12.57
N VAL A 35 6.32 2.32 13.54
CA VAL A 35 6.54 2.64 14.96
C VAL A 35 7.55 1.64 15.53
N TYR A 36 8.69 2.11 16.04
CA TYR A 36 9.74 1.27 16.66
C TYR A 36 10.14 0.03 15.82
N GLY A 37 10.25 0.18 14.50
CA GLY A 37 10.62 -0.91 13.59
C GLY A 37 9.48 -1.87 13.21
N TYR A 38 8.28 -1.69 13.76
CA TYR A 38 7.06 -2.33 13.28
C TYR A 38 6.46 -1.50 12.17
N PHE A 39 6.04 -2.14 11.08
CA PHE A 39 5.39 -1.49 9.96
C PHE A 39 4.04 -2.13 9.69
N TYR A 40 3.03 -1.29 9.47
CA TYR A 40 1.68 -1.73 9.14
C TYR A 40 1.21 -1.01 7.86
N PRO A 41 0.82 -1.73 6.80
CA PRO A 41 0.27 -1.12 5.59
C PRO A 41 -1.07 -0.46 5.93
N VAL A 42 -1.32 0.72 5.38
CA VAL A 42 -2.56 1.48 5.60
C VAL A 42 -3.10 1.94 4.25
N PRO A 43 -4.44 1.98 4.07
CA PRO A 43 -5.02 2.54 2.87
C PRO A 43 -4.91 4.07 2.88
N TRP A 44 -5.00 4.68 1.70
CA TRP A 44 -5.00 6.13 1.50
C TRP A 44 -6.07 6.83 2.35
N GLY A 45 -7.29 6.28 2.35
CA GLY A 45 -8.44 6.86 3.04
C GLY A 45 -8.32 6.91 4.57
N ASP A 46 -7.44 6.09 5.16
CA ASP A 46 -7.16 6.12 6.61
C ASP A 46 -6.15 7.21 7.00
N VAL A 47 -5.45 7.79 6.00
CA VAL A 47 -4.32 8.70 6.21
C VAL A 47 -4.61 10.11 5.71
N PHE A 48 -5.25 10.22 4.55
CA PHE A 48 -5.52 11.48 3.87
C PHE A 48 -7.01 11.65 3.64
N ASP A 49 -7.50 12.87 3.88
CA ASP A 49 -8.83 13.25 3.46
C ASP A 49 -8.88 13.41 1.93
N GLY A 50 -9.84 12.75 1.29
CA GLY A 50 -10.10 12.86 -0.15
C GLY A 50 -9.72 11.62 -0.96
N TYR A 51 -9.83 11.73 -2.28
CA TYR A 51 -9.64 10.61 -3.20
C TYR A 51 -8.27 10.64 -3.85
N LEU A 52 -7.67 9.46 -4.03
CA LEU A 52 -6.45 9.28 -4.80
C LEU A 52 -6.77 9.34 -6.30
N MET A 53 -6.85 10.56 -6.85
CA MET A 53 -7.17 10.74 -8.27
C MET A 53 -5.97 10.48 -9.16
N GLY A 54 -6.16 9.65 -10.18
CA GLY A 54 -5.11 9.35 -11.18
C GLY A 54 -4.00 8.44 -10.66
N ALA A 55 -4.22 7.76 -9.53
CA ALA A 55 -3.38 6.70 -9.01
C ALA A 55 -4.23 5.66 -8.27
N GLU A 56 -3.72 4.46 -8.11
CA GLU A 56 -4.38 3.36 -7.43
C GLU A 56 -3.76 3.13 -6.05
N ASP A 57 -4.60 2.82 -5.06
CA ASP A 57 -4.13 2.32 -3.78
C ASP A 57 -3.76 0.84 -3.90
N TRP A 58 -2.51 0.52 -3.56
CA TRP A 58 -2.00 -0.85 -3.60
C TRP A 58 -2.75 -1.80 -2.66
N LEU A 59 -3.22 -1.31 -1.50
CA LEU A 59 -3.88 -2.16 -0.52
C LEU A 59 -5.28 -2.56 -0.99
N GLU A 60 -6.06 -1.60 -1.47
CA GLU A 60 -7.37 -1.85 -2.10
C GLU A 60 -7.22 -2.76 -3.33
N LYS A 61 -6.20 -2.51 -4.16
CA LYS A 61 -5.90 -3.36 -5.31
C LYS A 61 -5.57 -4.79 -4.91
N LYS A 62 -4.86 -5.00 -3.80
CA LYS A 62 -4.50 -6.33 -3.30
C LYS A 62 -5.74 -7.09 -2.83
N GLU A 63 -6.66 -6.42 -2.13
CA GLU A 63 -7.93 -7.03 -1.72
C GLU A 63 -8.77 -7.45 -2.93
N VAL A 64 -8.89 -6.60 -3.96
CA VAL A 64 -9.61 -6.96 -5.20
C VAL A 64 -8.99 -8.18 -5.88
N LEU A 65 -7.67 -8.23 -5.99
CA LEU A 65 -6.96 -9.37 -6.60
C LEU A 65 -7.15 -10.66 -5.80
N GLU A 66 -7.09 -10.62 -4.47
CA GLU A 66 -7.33 -11.80 -3.63
C GLU A 66 -8.79 -12.29 -3.72
N VAL A 67 -9.75 -11.37 -3.82
CA VAL A 67 -11.17 -11.71 -4.00
C VAL A 67 -11.44 -12.35 -5.37
N ASP A 68 -10.82 -11.84 -6.44
CA ASP A 68 -10.95 -12.42 -7.78
C ASP A 68 -10.34 -13.83 -7.85
N GLU A 69 -9.18 -14.05 -7.22
CA GLU A 69 -8.55 -15.37 -7.13
C GLU A 69 -9.46 -16.38 -6.38
N LEU A 70 -10.02 -15.99 -5.24
CA LEU A 70 -10.94 -16.83 -4.45
C LEU A 70 -12.22 -17.22 -5.21
N HIS A 71 -12.78 -16.33 -6.04
CA HIS A 71 -13.99 -16.65 -6.81
C HIS A 71 -13.70 -17.57 -8.00
N SER A 72 -12.46 -17.60 -8.50
CA SER A 72 -12.07 -18.49 -9.61
C SER A 72 -12.00 -19.97 -9.22
N ASP A 73 -11.77 -20.28 -7.93
CA ASP A 73 -11.65 -21.65 -7.42
C ASP A 73 -13.01 -22.34 -7.13
N ILE A 74 -14.12 -21.59 -7.10
CA ILE A 74 -15.47 -22.14 -6.82
C ILE A 74 -16.23 -22.45 -8.13
N GLY A 75 -15.62 -22.17 -9.29
CA GLY A 75 -16.22 -22.30 -10.62
C GLY A 75 -15.68 -23.42 -11.50
N GLY A 76 -15.02 -24.44 -10.94
CA GLY A 76 -14.47 -25.61 -11.64
C GLY A 76 -15.30 -26.88 -11.51
#